data_AF-A0A2V7QTH1-F1
#
_entry.id   AF-A0A2V7QTH1-F1
#
_cell.length_a   1.000
_cell.length_b   1.000
_cell.length_c   1.000
_cell.angle_alpha   90.00
_cell.angle_beta   90.00
_cell.angle_gamma   90.00
#
_symmetry.space_group_name_H-M   'P 1'
#
loop_
_entity.id
_entity.type
_entity.pdbx_description
1 polymer ?
#
loop_
_entity_poly.entity_id
_entity_poly.type
_entity_poly.pdbx_seq_one_letter_code
_entity_poly.pdbx_strand_id
1 'polypeptide(L)'
;EVHVTAPRTIPTAIPTPAPSVTKPAEEGGTGPLVGGGGPSRGVRPSYSDGRLWTPPAPIVGPPKTVAQTIDSLIADALAPYNDSAAAAAQRRDPTDWTIQKGGYKWGIDRRAIHLGPFSVPTALLAMLPLNIQGNPTTMERDRAFAAMNRDISWHAQQAINDADFMKAVRSIRERKERERAAALAASTPKDGSGDQHE
;
A
#
# COMPACT_ATOMS: atom_id res chain seq x y z
N GLU A 1 -49.81 28.12 -36.39
CA GLU A 1 -49.42 28.31 -37.80
C GLU A 1 -48.12 29.10 -37.84
N VAL A 2 -47.06 28.58 -38.47
CA VAL A 2 -45.75 29.26 -38.55
C VAL A 2 -45.58 29.78 -39.97
N HIS A 3 -45.58 31.10 -40.12
CA HIS A 3 -45.32 31.77 -41.39
C HIS A 3 -43.81 31.91 -41.58
N VAL A 4 -43.27 31.26 -42.60
CA VAL A 4 -41.87 31.42 -43.01
C VAL A 4 -41.80 32.53 -44.05
N THR A 5 -41.08 33.61 -43.73
CA THR A 5 -40.81 34.69 -44.69
C THR A 5 -39.46 34.45 -45.35
N ALA A 6 -39.43 34.41 -46.68
CA ALA A 6 -38.21 34.17 -47.43
C ALA A 6 -37.27 35.39 -47.43
N PRO A 7 -35.94 35.20 -47.37
CA PRO A 7 -34.96 36.28 -47.38
C PRO A 7 -34.95 37.02 -48.73
N ARG A 8 -34.89 38.36 -48.67
CA ARG A 8 -35.15 39.26 -49.82
C ARG A 8 -33.96 39.54 -50.74
N THR A 9 -32.77 39.01 -50.44
CA THR A 9 -31.58 39.18 -51.30
C THR A 9 -30.66 37.97 -51.15
N ILE A 10 -30.31 37.35 -52.28
CA ILE A 10 -29.35 36.25 -52.35
C ILE A 10 -28.08 36.80 -53.04
N PRO A 11 -26.91 36.80 -52.37
CA PRO A 11 -25.67 37.27 -52.99
C PRO A 11 -25.27 36.33 -54.15
N THR A 12 -25.13 36.89 -55.35
CA THR A 12 -24.90 36.13 -56.60
C THR A 12 -23.41 35.95 -56.95
N ALA A 13 -22.49 36.25 -56.03
CA ALA A 13 -21.07 36.02 -56.24
C ALA A 13 -20.35 35.62 -54.96
N ILE A 14 -19.42 34.67 -55.08
CA ILE A 14 -18.50 34.27 -54.02
C ILE A 14 -17.33 35.26 -54.02
N PRO A 15 -16.93 35.85 -52.88
CA PRO A 15 -15.77 36.75 -52.84
C PRO A 15 -14.50 35.97 -53.19
N THR A 16 -13.77 36.46 -54.20
CA THR A 16 -12.51 35.87 -54.64
C THR A 16 -11.44 36.01 -53.54
N PRO A 17 -10.79 34.92 -53.10
CA PRO A 17 -9.73 35.01 -52.09
C PRO A 17 -8.52 35.78 -52.64
N ALA A 18 -7.96 36.67 -51.81
CA ALA A 18 -6.74 37.40 -52.13
C ALA A 18 -5.56 36.42 -52.32
N PRO A 19 -4.70 36.58 -53.34
CA PRO A 19 -3.56 35.69 -53.55
C PRO A 19 -2.42 36.07 -52.61
N SER A 20 -2.40 35.52 -51.39
CA SER A 20 -1.15 35.39 -50.64
C SER A 20 -0.48 34.10 -51.08
N VAL A 21 0.35 34.18 -52.12
CA VAL A 21 1.32 33.12 -52.45
C VAL A 21 2.40 33.17 -51.38
N THR A 22 2.15 32.54 -50.23
CA THR A 22 3.23 32.08 -49.38
C THR A 22 3.72 30.77 -49.99
N LYS A 23 4.88 30.83 -50.65
CA LYS A 23 5.66 29.64 -51.03
C LYS A 23 5.71 28.72 -49.80
N PRO A 24 5.36 27.42 -49.89
CA PRO A 24 5.48 26.53 -48.75
C PRO A 24 6.92 26.58 -48.26
N ALA A 25 7.11 26.99 -47.01
CA ALA A 25 8.38 26.83 -46.36
C ALA A 25 8.71 25.33 -46.40
N GLU A 26 9.91 24.97 -46.85
CA GLU A 26 10.42 23.63 -46.65
C GLU A 26 10.49 23.41 -45.14
N GLU A 27 9.50 22.70 -44.61
CA GLU A 27 9.44 22.32 -43.21
C GLU A 27 10.50 21.24 -43.00
N GLY A 28 11.71 21.71 -42.70
CA GLY A 28 12.89 20.90 -42.47
C GLY A 28 12.65 19.92 -41.34
N GLY A 29 12.47 18.65 -41.70
CA GLY A 29 12.42 17.56 -40.74
C GLY A 29 13.80 17.36 -40.10
N THR A 30 13.86 17.37 -38.78
CA THR A 30 15.06 17.13 -37.95
C THR A 30 15.40 15.64 -37.83
N GLY A 31 15.59 14.95 -38.96
CA GLY A 31 15.96 13.53 -38.98
C GLY A 31 16.68 13.06 -40.26
N PRO A 32 17.55 12.04 -40.17
CA PRO A 32 18.54 11.72 -41.21
C PRO A 32 18.03 10.97 -42.45
N LEU A 33 16.76 10.56 -42.53
CA LEU A 33 16.20 9.90 -43.73
C LEU A 33 14.96 10.61 -44.27
N VAL A 34 15.05 11.04 -45.54
CA VAL A 34 13.99 11.72 -46.28
C VAL A 34 13.30 10.72 -47.21
N GLY A 35 12.13 10.21 -46.80
CA GLY A 35 11.28 9.36 -47.65
C GLY A 35 10.52 10.17 -48.70
N GLY A 36 10.70 9.83 -49.99
CA GLY A 36 10.05 10.45 -51.15
C GLY A 36 8.54 10.16 -51.21
N GLY A 37 7.79 11.18 -51.64
CA GLY A 37 6.33 11.30 -51.50
C GLY A 37 5.47 10.10 -51.95
N GLY A 38 4.41 9.87 -51.16
CA GLY A 38 3.28 8.97 -51.42
C GLY A 38 2.11 9.34 -50.49
N PRO A 39 0.98 8.60 -50.46
CA PRO A 39 -0.18 8.88 -49.59
C PRO A 39 0.12 8.87 -48.07
N SER A 40 1.34 8.53 -47.67
CA SER A 40 1.91 8.66 -46.32
C SER A 40 2.73 9.94 -46.11
N ARG A 41 2.67 10.91 -47.04
CA ARG A 41 3.41 12.18 -46.97
C ARG A 41 2.98 12.98 -45.74
N GLY A 42 3.88 13.09 -44.76
CA GLY A 42 3.68 13.80 -43.49
C GLY A 42 3.46 12.89 -42.27
N VAL A 43 3.22 11.58 -42.47
CA VAL A 43 3.15 10.61 -41.37
C VAL A 43 4.50 9.92 -41.26
N ARG A 44 5.40 10.51 -40.46
CA ARG A 44 6.62 9.82 -40.01
C ARG A 44 6.35 9.29 -38.61
N PRO A 45 6.53 7.98 -38.33
CA PRO A 45 6.37 7.46 -36.98
C PRO A 45 7.35 8.17 -36.05
N SER A 46 6.83 9.12 -35.29
CA SER A 46 7.54 9.80 -34.20
C SER A 46 6.98 9.28 -32.90
N TYR A 47 7.85 9.04 -31.91
CA TYR A 47 7.43 8.71 -30.55
C TYR A 47 6.63 9.82 -29.85
N SER A 48 6.54 11.01 -30.47
CA SER A 48 5.75 12.14 -30.01
C SER A 48 4.45 12.37 -30.79
N ASP A 49 4.15 11.56 -31.81
CA ASP A 49 2.91 11.71 -32.58
C ASP A 49 1.73 11.13 -31.80
N GLY A 50 0.91 12.01 -31.22
CA GLY A 50 -0.27 11.66 -30.44
C GLY A 50 -1.38 10.92 -31.21
N ARG A 51 -1.28 10.82 -32.54
CA ARG A 51 -2.18 9.99 -33.36
C ARG A 51 -1.79 8.52 -33.36
N LEU A 52 -0.51 8.23 -33.19
CA LEU A 52 0.03 6.86 -33.12
C LEU A 52 0.25 6.43 -31.67
N TRP A 53 0.58 7.39 -30.81
CA TRP A 53 0.85 7.19 -29.39
C TRP A 53 -0.20 7.90 -28.55
N THR A 54 -1.31 7.21 -28.29
CA THR A 54 -2.26 7.66 -27.26
C THR A 54 -1.56 7.54 -25.90
N PRO A 55 -1.45 8.61 -25.10
CA PRO A 55 -0.93 8.49 -23.74
C PRO A 55 -1.80 7.46 -22.99
N PRO A 56 -1.19 6.55 -22.22
CA PRO A 56 -1.95 5.52 -21.52
C PRO A 56 -3.02 6.21 -20.66
N ALA A 57 -4.28 5.88 -20.93
CA ALA A 57 -5.37 6.38 -20.12
C ALA A 57 -5.17 5.92 -18.66
N PRO A 58 -5.48 6.76 -17.66
CA PRO A 58 -5.36 6.35 -16.27
C PRO A 58 -6.24 5.13 -16.04
N ILE A 59 -5.65 4.05 -15.54
CA ILE A 59 -6.37 2.84 -15.16
C ILE A 59 -7.18 3.18 -13.91
N VAL A 60 -8.47 3.49 -14.10
CA VAL A 60 -9.41 3.68 -12.98
C VAL A 60 -9.81 2.31 -12.48
N GLY A 61 -9.16 1.87 -11.40
CA GLY A 61 -9.55 0.65 -10.70
C GLY A 61 -10.94 0.78 -10.05
N PRO A 62 -11.63 -0.34 -9.77
CA PRO A 62 -12.87 -0.30 -9.02
C PRO A 62 -12.67 0.35 -7.63
N PRO A 63 -13.69 1.02 -7.07
CA PRO A 63 -13.58 1.62 -5.75
C PRO A 63 -13.27 0.53 -4.72
N LYS A 64 -12.22 0.75 -3.92
CA LYS A 64 -11.85 -0.16 -2.84
C LYS A 64 -12.98 -0.22 -1.81
N THR A 65 -13.29 -1.42 -1.33
CA THR A 65 -14.16 -1.59 -0.16
C THR A 65 -13.49 -1.02 1.09
N VAL A 66 -14.25 -0.74 2.16
CA VAL A 66 -13.71 -0.20 3.42
C VAL A 66 -12.59 -1.08 3.98
N ALA A 67 -12.76 -2.41 3.94
CA ALA A 67 -11.75 -3.36 4.40
C ALA A 67 -10.45 -3.26 3.58
N GLN A 68 -10.57 -3.17 2.24
CA GLN A 68 -9.42 -3.01 1.35
C GLN A 68 -8.73 -1.66 1.52
N THR A 69 -9.48 -0.60 1.84
CA THR A 69 -8.90 0.71 2.14
C THR A 69 -8.08 0.66 3.42
N ILE A 70 -8.63 0.08 4.49
CA ILE A 70 -7.92 -0.10 5.77
C ILE A 70 -6.66 -0.94 5.57
N ASP A 71 -6.77 -2.07 4.86
CA ASP A 71 -5.63 -2.94 4.57
C ASP A 71 -4.54 -2.20 3.78
N SER A 72 -4.91 -1.41 2.77
CA SER A 72 -3.93 -0.59 2.03
C SER A 72 -3.30 0.52 2.88
N LEU A 73 -4.06 1.15 3.79
CA LEU A 73 -3.51 2.15 4.70
C LEU A 73 -2.52 1.54 5.69
N ILE A 74 -2.81 0.33 6.20
CA ILE A 74 -1.89 -0.40 7.09
C ILE A 74 -0.63 -0.81 6.32
N ALA A 75 -0.79 -1.35 5.11
CA ALA A 75 0.34 -1.72 4.26
C ALA A 75 1.23 -0.52 3.94
N ASP A 76 0.64 0.62 3.56
CA ASP A 76 1.36 1.86 3.27
C ASP A 76 2.08 2.41 4.51
N ALA A 77 1.45 2.32 5.69
CA ALA A 77 2.06 2.75 6.95
C ALA A 77 3.26 1.85 7.36
N LEU A 78 3.19 0.56 7.06
CA LEU A 78 4.23 -0.41 7.43
C LEU A 78 5.36 -0.52 6.41
N ALA A 79 5.11 -0.16 5.14
CA ALA A 79 6.08 -0.18 4.06
C ALA A 79 7.42 0.51 4.40
N PRO A 80 7.47 1.75 4.93
CA PRO A 80 8.74 2.41 5.25
C PRO A 80 9.49 1.73 6.42
N TYR A 81 8.76 1.16 7.38
CA TYR A 81 9.38 0.39 8.45
C TYR A 81 9.98 -0.90 7.92
N ASN A 82 9.26 -1.63 7.07
CA ASN A 82 9.75 -2.86 6.46
C ASN A 82 10.97 -2.61 5.57
N ASP A 83 10.98 -1.51 4.81
CA ASP A 83 12.14 -1.10 4.01
C ASP A 83 13.36 -0.81 4.90
N SER A 84 13.15 -0.10 6.01
CA SER A 84 14.20 0.19 7.00
C SER A 84 14.71 -1.08 7.69
N ALA A 85 13.82 -2.00 8.04
CA ALA A 85 14.14 -3.28 8.68
C ALA A 85 14.91 -4.20 7.71
N ALA A 86 14.49 -4.26 6.45
CA ALA A 86 15.20 -5.01 5.42
C ALA A 86 16.60 -4.42 5.14
N ALA A 87 16.70 -3.09 5.05
CA ALA A 87 17.98 -2.40 4.90
C ALA A 87 18.89 -2.58 6.13
N ALA A 88 18.34 -2.67 7.34
CA ALA A 88 19.08 -2.95 8.57
C ALA A 88 19.51 -4.42 8.67
N ALA A 89 18.69 -5.37 8.20
CA ALA A 89 19.02 -6.79 8.18
C ALA A 89 20.20 -7.12 7.26
N GLN A 90 20.43 -6.31 6.22
CA GLN A 90 21.61 -6.39 5.35
C GLN A 90 22.88 -5.82 6.00
N ARG A 91 22.74 -5.07 7.10
CA ARG A 91 23.90 -4.58 7.86
C ARG A 91 24.39 -5.67 8.80
N ARG A 92 25.66 -5.55 9.19
CA ARG A 92 26.28 -6.38 10.21
C ARG A 92 25.35 -6.47 11.44
N ASP A 93 25.12 -7.70 11.96
CA ASP A 93 24.30 -7.90 13.15
C ASP A 93 24.79 -6.92 14.22
N PRO A 94 23.92 -6.02 14.74
CA PRO A 94 24.33 -5.01 15.72
C PRO A 94 24.92 -5.64 17.00
N THR A 95 24.65 -6.93 17.24
CA THR A 95 25.20 -7.69 18.36
C THR A 95 26.50 -8.45 18.03
N ASP A 96 26.98 -8.39 16.79
CA ASP A 96 28.26 -8.99 16.39
C ASP A 96 29.37 -7.93 16.34
N TRP A 97 30.17 -7.86 17.39
CA TRP A 97 31.33 -6.97 17.52
C TRP A 97 32.65 -7.68 17.20
N THR A 98 32.59 -8.71 16.35
CA THR A 98 33.77 -9.50 16.06
C THR A 98 34.64 -8.91 14.94
N ILE A 99 35.92 -9.25 14.90
CA ILE A 99 36.84 -8.89 13.83
C ILE A 99 37.63 -10.12 13.43
N GLN A 100 37.95 -10.23 12.15
CA GLN A 100 38.89 -11.26 11.68
C GLN A 100 40.29 -10.66 11.61
N LYS A 101 41.24 -11.25 12.32
CA LYS A 101 42.64 -10.84 12.30
C LYS A 101 43.53 -12.07 12.36
N GLY A 102 44.42 -12.21 11.38
CA GLY A 102 45.38 -13.32 11.31
C GLY A 102 44.72 -14.69 11.20
N GLY A 103 43.62 -14.82 10.45
CA GLY A 103 42.89 -16.08 10.27
C GLY A 103 41.99 -16.51 11.42
N TYR A 104 41.98 -15.74 12.52
CA TYR A 104 41.13 -16.03 13.68
C TYR A 104 40.10 -14.92 13.93
N LYS A 105 39.00 -15.31 14.57
CA LYS A 105 37.90 -14.42 14.97
C LYS A 105 38.17 -13.89 16.39
N TRP A 106 37.99 -12.59 16.58
CA TRP A 106 38.18 -11.89 17.85
C TRP A 106 36.95 -11.08 18.17
N GLY A 107 36.58 -10.94 19.44
CA GLY A 107 35.47 -10.08 19.85
C GLY A 107 34.26 -10.86 20.32
N ILE A 108 33.10 -10.20 20.38
CA ILE A 108 31.91 -10.72 21.05
C ILE A 108 30.78 -10.85 20.05
N ASP A 109 30.12 -12.00 20.01
CA ASP A 109 28.82 -12.17 19.36
C ASP A 109 27.78 -12.73 20.32
N ARG A 110 26.55 -12.94 19.85
CA ARG A 110 25.44 -13.47 20.68
C ARG A 110 25.75 -14.84 21.29
N ARG A 111 26.63 -15.63 20.68
CA ARG A 111 26.84 -17.04 21.04
C ARG A 111 28.08 -17.21 21.92
N ALA A 112 29.14 -16.47 21.63
CA ALA A 112 30.41 -16.61 22.32
C ALA A 112 31.27 -15.33 22.30
N ILE A 113 32.21 -15.29 23.25
CA ILE A 113 33.38 -14.42 23.19
C ILE A 113 34.49 -15.18 22.46
N HIS A 114 34.90 -14.68 21.30
CA HIS A 114 35.97 -15.24 20.48
C HIS A 114 37.32 -14.60 20.85
N LEU A 115 38.29 -15.43 21.21
CA LEU A 115 39.65 -15.07 21.62
C LEU A 115 40.66 -15.79 20.72
N GLY A 116 40.58 -15.52 19.42
CA GLY A 116 41.45 -16.15 18.43
C GLY A 116 41.09 -17.63 18.22
N PRO A 117 41.96 -18.59 18.60
CA PRO A 117 41.67 -20.02 18.46
C PRO A 117 40.68 -20.56 19.50
N PHE A 118 40.42 -19.82 20.60
CA PHE A 118 39.50 -20.24 21.65
C PHE A 118 38.20 -19.42 21.61
N SER A 119 37.09 -20.04 21.97
CA SER A 119 35.78 -19.38 22.06
C SER A 119 35.09 -19.78 23.37
N VAL A 120 34.63 -18.79 24.12
CA VAL A 120 33.90 -19.00 25.39
C VAL A 120 32.42 -18.79 25.13
N PRO A 121 31.58 -19.84 25.19
CA PRO A 121 30.13 -19.70 25.03
C PRO A 121 29.55 -18.76 26.09
N THR A 122 28.69 -17.84 25.66
CA THR A 122 28.04 -16.86 26.55
C THR A 122 27.20 -17.54 27.64
N ALA A 123 26.62 -18.72 27.35
CA ALA A 123 25.88 -19.52 28.33
C ALA A 123 26.76 -19.99 29.52
N LEU A 124 28.06 -20.23 29.29
CA LEU A 124 28.96 -20.62 30.36
C LEU A 124 29.36 -19.43 31.24
N LEU A 125 29.37 -18.20 30.70
CA LEU A 125 29.63 -17.00 31.49
C LEU A 125 28.54 -16.75 32.53
N ALA A 126 27.28 -17.13 32.23
CA ALA A 126 26.18 -17.03 33.17
C ALA A 126 26.27 -18.04 34.33
N MET A 127 26.94 -19.18 34.12
CA MET A 127 27.17 -20.19 35.17
C MET A 127 28.50 -20.01 35.91
N LEU A 128 29.41 -19.17 35.41
CA LEU A 128 30.67 -18.96 36.06
C LEU A 128 30.41 -18.17 37.36
N PRO A 129 30.88 -18.63 38.53
CA PRO A 129 30.82 -17.86 39.78
C PRO A 129 31.88 -16.76 39.72
N LEU A 130 31.77 -15.89 38.72
CA LEU A 130 32.45 -14.62 38.72
C LEU A 130 31.82 -13.85 39.87
N ASN A 131 32.61 -13.58 40.91
CA ASN A 131 32.27 -12.64 41.97
C ASN A 131 32.23 -11.22 41.39
N ILE A 132 31.37 -11.01 40.39
CA ILE A 132 30.99 -9.71 39.88
C ILE A 132 30.10 -9.18 40.98
N GLN A 133 30.68 -8.43 41.92
CA GLN A 133 29.91 -7.41 42.61
C GLN A 133 29.21 -6.61 41.51
N GLY A 134 27.92 -6.91 41.31
CA GLY A 134 27.18 -6.55 40.11
C GLY A 134 27.41 -5.10 39.79
N ASN A 135 27.84 -4.79 38.56
CA ASN A 135 27.88 -3.41 38.11
C ASN A 135 26.45 -2.86 38.30
N PRO A 136 26.24 -1.87 39.18
CA PRO A 136 24.89 -1.41 39.54
C PRO A 136 24.10 -1.00 38.28
N THR A 137 24.79 -0.52 37.24
CA THR A 137 24.18 -0.14 35.97
C THR A 137 23.61 -1.31 35.17
N THR A 138 24.15 -2.53 35.27
CA THR A 138 23.59 -3.70 34.57
C THR A 138 22.38 -4.25 35.31
N MET A 139 22.44 -4.26 36.65
CA MET A 139 21.31 -4.69 37.49
C MET A 139 20.11 -3.75 37.38
N GLU A 140 20.33 -2.43 37.27
CA GLU A 140 19.26 -1.45 37.02
C GLU A 140 18.63 -1.64 35.63
N ARG A 141 19.44 -1.87 34.60
CA ARG A 141 18.95 -2.16 33.24
C ARG A 141 18.12 -3.44 33.20
N ASP A 142 18.59 -4.52 33.81
CA ASP A 142 17.87 -5.79 33.84
C ASP A 142 16.54 -5.67 34.58
N ARG A 143 16.50 -4.90 35.69
CA ARG A 143 15.25 -4.59 36.39
C ARG A 143 14.30 -3.78 35.53
N ALA A 144 14.79 -2.79 34.78
CA ALA A 144 13.98 -1.98 33.88
C ALA A 144 13.39 -2.82 32.73
N PHE A 145 14.19 -3.67 32.09
CA PHE A 145 13.71 -4.58 31.05
C PHE A 145 12.70 -5.60 31.60
N ALA A 146 12.94 -6.14 32.79
CA ALA A 146 11.99 -7.04 33.44
C ALA A 146 10.65 -6.35 33.78
N ALA A 147 10.67 -5.08 34.18
CA ALA A 147 9.46 -4.29 34.42
C ALA A 147 8.68 -4.05 33.12
N MET A 148 9.35 -3.59 32.06
CA MET A 148 8.72 -3.36 30.75
C MET A 148 8.09 -4.63 30.18
N ASN A 149 8.79 -5.77 30.29
CA ASN A 149 8.25 -7.04 29.82
C ASN A 149 7.00 -7.47 30.58
N ARG A 150 6.92 -7.18 31.89
CA ARG A 150 5.71 -7.42 32.69
C ARG A 150 4.54 -6.57 32.21
N ASP A 151 4.77 -5.29 31.97
CA ASP A 151 3.73 -4.36 31.52
C ASP A 151 3.19 -4.77 30.13
N ILE A 152 4.08 -5.15 29.21
CA ILE A 152 3.69 -5.68 27.89
C ILE A 152 2.83 -6.93 28.04
N SER A 153 3.26 -7.88 28.88
CA SER A 153 2.52 -9.12 29.09
C SER A 153 1.14 -8.88 29.73
N TRP A 154 1.05 -7.94 30.67
CA TRP A 154 -0.20 -7.54 31.31
C TRP A 154 -1.19 -6.94 30.30
N HIS A 155 -0.74 -5.99 29.49
CA HIS A 155 -1.59 -5.35 28.48
C HIS A 155 -1.99 -6.31 27.36
N ALA A 156 -1.08 -7.21 26.94
CA ALA A 156 -1.41 -8.25 25.97
C ALA A 156 -2.52 -9.17 26.50
N GLN A 157 -2.46 -9.54 27.78
CA GLN A 157 -3.48 -10.40 28.39
C GLN A 157 -4.84 -9.69 28.52
N GLN A 158 -4.84 -8.40 28.83
CA GLN A 158 -6.07 -7.60 28.83
C GLN A 158 -6.70 -7.49 27.43
N ALA A 159 -5.90 -7.25 26.39
CA ALA A 159 -6.39 -7.16 25.02
C ALA A 159 -7.00 -8.49 24.52
N ILE A 160 -6.42 -9.64 24.91
CA ILE A 160 -6.97 -10.96 24.61
C ILE A 160 -8.35 -11.13 25.27
N ASN A 161 -8.47 -10.76 26.55
CA ASN A 161 -9.73 -10.86 27.28
C ASN A 161 -10.82 -9.96 26.69
N ASP A 162 -10.48 -8.74 26.26
CA ASP A 162 -11.42 -7.80 25.63
C ASP A 162 -11.92 -8.32 24.27
N ALA A 163 -11.04 -8.94 23.48
CA ALA A 163 -11.42 -9.57 22.22
C ALA A 163 -12.41 -10.72 22.41
N ASP A 164 -12.19 -11.55 23.44
CA ASP A 164 -13.09 -12.65 23.80
C ASP A 164 -14.44 -12.14 24.32
N PHE A 165 -14.45 -11.07 25.13
CA PHE A 165 -15.68 -10.42 25.59
C PHE A 165 -16.51 -9.88 24.41
N MET A 166 -15.88 -9.17 23.48
CA MET A 166 -16.56 -8.62 22.31
C MET A 166 -17.13 -9.72 21.41
N LYS A 167 -16.43 -10.85 21.27
CA LYS A 167 -16.92 -12.03 20.55
C LYS A 167 -18.15 -12.63 21.23
N ALA A 168 -18.15 -12.73 22.56
CA ALA A 168 -19.30 -13.20 23.34
C ALA A 168 -20.50 -12.25 23.22
N VAL A 169 -20.29 -10.93 23.29
CA VAL A 169 -21.37 -9.94 23.11
C VAL A 169 -21.97 -10.04 21.71
N ARG A 170 -21.14 -10.21 20.68
CA ARG A 170 -21.60 -10.37 19.30
C ARG A 170 -22.47 -11.60 19.13
N SER A 171 -22.05 -12.76 19.66
CA SER A 171 -22.83 -13.99 19.56
C SER A 171 -24.18 -13.90 20.31
N ILE A 172 -24.23 -13.19 21.45
CA ILE A 172 -25.47 -12.90 22.17
C ILE A 172 -26.40 -12.01 21.33
N ARG A 173 -25.86 -10.96 20.70
CA ARG A 173 -26.64 -10.07 19.83
C ARG A 173 -27.20 -10.82 18.63
N GLU A 174 -26.38 -11.61 17.94
CA GLU A 174 -26.80 -12.44 16.80
C GLU A 174 -27.88 -13.47 17.20
N ARG A 175 -27.79 -14.03 18.41
CA ARG A 175 -28.83 -14.94 18.93
C ARG A 175 -30.14 -14.19 19.18
N LYS A 176 -30.09 -13.05 19.89
CA LYS A 176 -31.28 -12.24 20.17
C LYS A 176 -31.94 -11.70 18.91
N GLU A 177 -31.15 -11.31 17.91
CA GLU A 177 -31.67 -10.82 16.64
C GLU A 177 -32.39 -11.93 15.87
N ARG A 178 -31.84 -13.15 15.87
CA ARG A 178 -32.52 -14.34 15.32
C ARG A 178 -33.83 -14.65 16.05
N GLU A 179 -33.85 -14.59 17.38
CA GLU A 179 -35.07 -14.78 18.17
C GLU A 179 -36.11 -13.69 17.86
N ARG A 180 -35.69 -12.43 17.72
CA ARG A 180 -36.58 -11.31 17.38
C ARG A 180 -37.14 -11.44 15.96
N ALA A 181 -36.31 -11.84 15.00
CA ALA A 181 -36.72 -12.08 13.62
C ALA A 181 -37.72 -13.25 13.53
N ALA A 182 -37.48 -14.34 14.28
CA ALA A 182 -38.41 -15.46 14.37
C ALA A 182 -39.74 -15.07 15.03
N ALA A 183 -39.70 -14.23 16.08
CA ALA A 183 -40.91 -13.71 16.74
C ALA A 183 -41.71 -12.78 15.82
N LEU A 184 -41.05 -11.91 15.05
CA LEU A 184 -41.68 -11.05 14.04
C LEU A 184 -42.28 -11.86 12.88
N ALA A 185 -41.59 -12.91 12.43
CA ALA A 185 -42.13 -13.83 11.42
C ALA A 185 -43.35 -14.59 11.95
N ALA A 186 -43.32 -15.02 13.21
CA ALA A 186 -44.43 -15.69 13.87
C ALA A 186 -45.63 -14.76 14.14
N SER A 187 -45.41 -13.46 14.34
CA SER A 187 -46.50 -12.49 14.54
C SER A 187 -47.17 -12.00 13.24
N THR A 188 -46.68 -12.42 12.06
CA THR A 188 -47.13 -11.87 10.76
C THR A 188 -48.10 -12.75 9.92
N PRO A 189 -48.63 -13.92 10.30
CA PRO A 189 -49.68 -14.57 9.53
C PRO A 189 -51.04 -14.53 10.25
N LYS A 190 -51.72 -13.37 10.30
CA LYS A 190 -53.18 -13.34 10.57
C LYS A 190 -53.97 -12.08 10.17
N ASP A 191 -53.47 -11.19 9.31
CA ASP A 191 -54.24 -10.00 8.86
C ASP A 191 -54.27 -9.86 7.33
N GLY A 192 -54.60 -10.94 6.62
CA GLY A 192 -54.66 -10.93 5.16
C GLY A 192 -55.43 -12.11 4.56
N SER A 193 -56.64 -12.39 5.05
CA SER A 193 -57.56 -13.32 4.39
C SER A 193 -59.00 -13.05 4.81
N GLY A 194 -59.77 -12.43 3.92
CA GLY A 194 -61.24 -12.52 3.94
C GLY A 194 -61.95 -11.17 3.90
N ASP A 195 -61.81 -10.43 2.80
CA ASP A 195 -62.80 -9.41 2.42
C ASP A 195 -63.13 -9.57 0.93
N GLN A 196 -63.88 -10.64 0.60
CA GLN A 196 -64.66 -10.80 -0.64
C GLN A 196 -65.82 -11.76 -0.34
N HIS A 197 -67.03 -11.37 -0.77
CA HIS A 197 -68.36 -11.98 -0.61
C HIS A 197 -69.16 -11.53 0.63
N GLU A 198 -70.00 -10.50 0.46
CA GLU A 198 -71.45 -10.61 0.19
C GLU A 198 -72.03 -9.26 -0.27
#